data_AF-A0A7U9XEX3-F1
#
_entry.id   AF-A0A7U9XEX3-F1
#
_cell.length_a   1.000
_cell.length_b   1.000
_cell.length_c   1.000
_cell.angle_alpha   90.00
_cell.angle_beta   90.00
_cell.angle_gamma   90.00
#
_symmetry.space_group_name_H-M   'P 1'
#
loop_
_entity.id
_entity.type
_entity.pdbx_description
1 polymer ?
#
loop_
_entity_poly.entity_id
_entity_poly.type
_entity_poly.pdbx_seq_one_letter_code
_entity_poly.pdbx_strand_id
1 'polypeptide(L)' 'MSYDPNTEKDVPDREAEKIELQRLIACYQVASPDDKNVVWAALNKYASQIDRI' A
#
# COMPACT_ATOMS: atom_id res chain seq x y z
N MET A 1 15.24 29.84 8.66
CA MET A 1 14.91 28.53 8.08
C MET A 1 16.16 27.95 7.44
N SER A 2 16.78 26.93 8.02
CA SER A 2 17.83 26.16 7.33
C SER A 2 17.16 25.01 6.60
N TYR A 3 17.20 25.03 5.27
CA TYR A 3 16.82 23.88 4.44
C TYR A 3 18.01 22.93 4.42
N ASP A 4 17.89 21.80 5.12
CA ASP A 4 18.84 20.70 5.04
C ASP A 4 18.48 19.83 3.82
N PRO A 5 19.29 19.82 2.74
CA PRO A 5 18.94 19.21 1.46
C PRO A 5 18.91 17.67 1.49
N ASN A 6 19.18 17.03 2.64
CA ASN A 6 19.23 15.58 2.78
C ASN A 6 17.99 14.96 3.47
N THR A 7 16.92 15.73 3.72
CA THR A 7 15.81 15.25 4.58
C THR A 7 14.66 14.56 3.83
N GLU A 8 14.53 14.64 2.50
CA GLU A 8 13.24 14.33 1.84
C GLU A 8 13.28 13.23 0.76
N LYS A 9 13.91 12.06 1.02
CA LYS A 9 13.80 10.94 0.05
C LYS A 9 13.40 9.57 0.57
N ASP A 10 13.23 9.35 1.88
CA ASP A 10 13.00 7.99 2.40
C ASP A 10 11.70 7.77 3.19
N VAL A 11 10.83 8.77 3.31
CA VAL A 11 9.57 8.67 4.08
C VAL A 11 8.25 8.65 3.27
N PRO A 12 8.16 9.10 1.99
CA PRO A 12 6.84 9.17 1.33
C PRO A 12 6.28 7.80 0.92
N ASP A 13 7.13 6.80 0.66
CA ASP A 13 6.67 5.51 0.12
C ASP A 13 5.85 4.72 1.14
N ARG A 14 6.24 4.66 2.42
CA ARG A 14 5.53 3.85 3.41
C ARG A 14 4.11 4.36 3.73
N GLU A 15 3.93 5.68 3.79
CA GLU A 15 2.59 6.23 4.05
C GLU A 15 1.70 6.11 2.80
N ALA A 16 2.26 6.28 1.61
CA ALA A 16 1.55 6.03 0.36
C ALA A 16 1.14 4.56 0.21
N GLU A 17 2.03 3.62 0.54
CA GLU A 17 1.76 2.18 0.58
C GLU A 17 0.63 1.84 1.55
N LYS A 18 0.63 2.45 2.75
CA LYS A 18 -0.41 2.24 3.76
C LYS A 18 -1.77 2.75 3.30
N ILE A 19 -1.82 3.91 2.65
CA ILE A 19 -3.06 4.47 2.08
C ILE A 19 -3.57 3.56 0.95
N GLU A 20 -2.69 3.07 0.09
CA GLU A 20 -3.07 2.18 -1.01
C GLU A 20 -3.57 0.82 -0.51
N LEU A 21 -2.93 0.24 0.50
CA LEU A 21 -3.41 -0.96 1.20
C LEU A 21 -4.81 -0.75 1.79
N GLN A 22 -5.06 0.38 2.45
CA GLN A 22 -6.39 0.71 2.98
C GLN A 22 -7.44 0.80 1.87
N ARG A 23 -7.09 1.41 0.73
CA ARG A 23 -7.97 1.47 -0.46
C ARG A 23 -8.29 0.09 -1.00
N LEU A 24 -7.29 -0.76 -1.17
CA LEU A 24 -7.48 -2.13 -1.67
C LEU A 24 -8.35 -2.97 -0.73
N ILE A 25 -8.19 -2.84 0.59
CA ILE A 25 -9.05 -3.51 1.58
C ILE A 25 -10.49 -3.01 1.45
N ALA A 26 -10.70 -1.69 1.36
CA ALA A 26 -12.04 -1.13 1.16
C ALA A 26 -12.68 -1.62 -0.15
N CYS A 27 -11.91 -1.68 -1.24
CA CYS A 27 -12.34 -2.26 -2.52
C CYS A 27 -12.72 -3.74 -2.38
N TYR A 28 -11.95 -4.54 -1.64
CA TYR A 28 -12.24 -5.96 -1.42
C TYR A 28 -13.56 -6.17 -0.65
N GLN A 29 -13.86 -5.29 0.30
CA GLN A 29 -15.09 -5.36 1.11
C GLN A 29 -16.35 -5.11 0.27
N VAL A 30 -16.28 -4.20 -0.70
CA VAL A 30 -17.42 -3.83 -1.57
C VAL A 30 -17.45 -4.60 -2.90
N ALA A 31 -16.35 -5.25 -3.27
CA ALA A 31 -16.24 -6.00 -4.52
C ALA A 31 -17.23 -7.18 -4.58
N SER A 32 -17.72 -7.45 -5.78
CA SER A 32 -18.49 -8.65 -6.07
C SER A 32 -17.64 -9.91 -5.80
N PRO A 33 -18.26 -11.07 -5.53
CA PRO A 33 -17.52 -12.32 -5.34
C PRO A 33 -16.55 -12.64 -6.48
N ASP A 34 -16.92 -12.31 -7.72
CA ASP A 34 -16.09 -12.53 -8.91
C ASP A 34 -14.88 -11.60 -8.94
N ASP A 35 -15.05 -10.35 -8.52
CA ASP A 35 -13.99 -9.31 -8.52
C ASP A 35 -13.03 -9.43 -7.33
N LYS A 36 -13.43 -10.11 -6.24
CA LYS A 36 -12.59 -10.30 -5.05
C LYS A 36 -11.26 -10.97 -5.38
N ASN A 37 -11.22 -11.89 -6.34
CA ASN A 37 -9.98 -12.55 -6.75
C ASN A 37 -8.95 -11.57 -7.34
N VAL A 38 -9.41 -10.54 -8.06
CA VAL A 38 -8.56 -9.51 -8.65
C VAL A 38 -7.96 -8.61 -7.57
N VAL A 39 -8.80 -8.17 -6.63
CA VAL A 39 -8.34 -7.34 -5.50
C VAL A 39 -7.43 -8.13 -4.56
N TRP A 40 -7.71 -9.43 -4.36
CA TRP A 40 -6.85 -10.33 -3.62
C TRP A 40 -5.47 -10.50 -4.27
N ALA A 41 -5.41 -10.61 -5.61
CA ALA A 41 -4.14 -10.68 -6.33
C ALA A 41 -3.33 -9.37 -6.19
N ALA A 42 -3.99 -8.21 -6.15
CA ALA A 42 -3.34 -6.93 -5.89
C ALA A 42 -2.79 -6.85 -4.44
N LEU A 43 -3.57 -7.27 -3.44
CA LEU A 43 -3.15 -7.30 -2.04
C LEU A 43 -1.94 -8.22 -1.79
N ASN A 44 -1.87 -9.38 -2.46
CA ASN A 44 -0.75 -10.31 -2.30
C ASN A 44 0.61 -9.73 -2.73
N LYS A 45 0.63 -8.71 -3.61
CA LYS A 45 1.88 -8.03 -3.97
C LYS A 45 2.51 -7.33 -2.76
N TYR A 46 1.68 -6.76 -1.89
CA TYR A 46 2.11 -6.12 -0.64
C TYR A 46 2.47 -7.13 0.44
N ALA A 47 1.84 -8.32 0.46
CA ALA A 47 2.15 -9.37 1.42
C ALA A 47 3.63 -9.81 1.35
N SER A 48 4.19 -9.91 0.13
CA SER A 48 5.61 -10.23 -0.08
C SER A 48 6.58 -9.16 0.45
N GLN A 49 6.11 -7.94 0.71
CA GLN A 49 6.90 -6.85 1.29
C GLN A 49 6.85 -6.88 2.83
N ILE A 50 5.80 -7.45 3.41
CA ILE A 50 5.61 -7.58 4.87
C ILE A 50 6.48 -8.70 5.45
N ASP A 51 6.77 -9.74 4.67
CA ASP A 51 7.56 -10.92 5.10
C ASP A 51 9.07 -10.64 5.28
N ARG A 52 9.52 -9.40 5.08
CA ARG A 52 10.90 -8.94 5.30
C ARG A 52 11.14 -8.31 6.68
N ILE A 53 10.26 -8.56 7.65
CA ILE A 53 10.34 -8.03 9.03
C ILE A 53 10.86 -9.11 9.97
#